data_AF-A0AAW1K3I1-F1
#
_entry.id   AF-A0AAW1K3I1-F1
#
_cell.length_a   1.000
_cell.length_b   1.000
_cell.length_c   1.000
_cell.angle_alpha   90.00
_cell.angle_beta   90.00
_cell.angle_gamma   90.00
#
_symmetry.space_group_name_H-M   'P 1'
#
loop_
_entity.id
_entity.type
_entity.pdbx_description
1 polymer ?
#
loop_
_entity_poly.entity_id
_entity_poly.type
_entity_poly.pdbx_seq_one_letter_code
_entity_poly.pdbx_strand_id
1 'polypeptide(L)'
;MRVFALLILKLLLKVLNIFRKLGDYEREQARLENLMEEVLDAENNEQEAPDDEESEHEIDLVETRSSNTDTDQEISDGDTENETDIGSNELFYTGKDLVSKWKKHVPNGNRRVLQRNILRQRLSGVSAVTNNLKSPIELISYFLNEHMISLIVQYTSISTFSRDRDCMPTNKTEIQALIGLVYYGDVFKSSHLNAEDIFKTDGSGIEIFRLTMSLKRFRFLLSSLRFDDKTTRNERKVIDKLAPIRDFFE
;
A
#
# COMPACT_ATOMS: atom_id res chain seq x y z
N MET A 1 6.44 9.33 -5.69
CA MET A 1 5.60 9.57 -6.87
C MET A 1 4.95 8.28 -7.37
N ARG A 2 5.66 7.35 -8.03
CA ARG A 2 5.06 6.08 -8.53
C ARG A 2 4.42 5.19 -7.46
N VAL A 3 5.05 5.07 -6.29
CA VAL A 3 4.52 4.25 -5.17
C VAL A 3 3.26 4.86 -4.57
N PHE A 4 3.20 6.19 -4.48
CA PHE A 4 2.05 6.90 -3.91
C PHE A 4 0.87 6.95 -4.89
N ALA A 5 1.13 7.14 -6.18
CA ALA A 5 0.13 6.98 -7.24
C ALA A 5 -0.41 5.54 -7.30
N LEU A 6 0.44 4.53 -7.08
CA LEU A 6 0.01 3.13 -6.93
C LEU A 6 -0.84 2.92 -5.67
N LEU A 7 -0.57 3.64 -4.58
CA LEU A 7 -1.35 3.59 -3.35
C LEU A 7 -2.74 4.20 -3.52
N ILE A 8 -2.84 5.37 -4.17
CA ILE A 8 -4.11 6.03 -4.50
C ILE A 8 -4.90 5.19 -5.52
N LEU A 9 -4.24 4.62 -6.53
CA LEU A 9 -4.89 3.73 -7.49
C LEU A 9 -5.38 2.43 -6.81
N LYS A 10 -4.60 1.87 -5.88
CA LYS A 10 -5.02 0.73 -5.04
C LYS A 10 -6.19 1.10 -4.14
N LEU A 11 -6.21 2.30 -3.57
CA LEU A 11 -7.30 2.82 -2.73
C LEU A 11 -8.59 2.95 -3.57
N LEU A 12 -8.50 3.57 -4.75
CA LEU A 12 -9.62 3.73 -5.68
C LEU A 12 -10.14 2.39 -6.21
N LEU A 13 -9.25 1.45 -6.54
CA LEU A 13 -9.61 0.07 -6.92
C LEU A 13 -10.24 -0.68 -5.75
N LYS A 14 -9.78 -0.48 -4.51
CA LYS A 14 -10.40 -1.05 -3.29
C LYS A 14 -11.81 -0.50 -3.12
N VAL A 15 -12.00 0.81 -3.21
CA VAL A 15 -13.31 1.46 -3.09
C VAL A 15 -14.26 0.97 -4.19
N LEU A 16 -13.82 0.92 -5.44
CA LEU A 16 -14.61 0.37 -6.56
C LEU A 16 -14.92 -1.12 -6.39
N ASN A 17 -13.98 -1.93 -5.90
CA ASN A 17 -14.22 -3.35 -5.62
C ASN A 17 -15.12 -3.56 -4.40
N ILE A 18 -15.10 -2.67 -3.41
CA ILE A 18 -16.05 -2.68 -2.28
C ILE A 18 -17.46 -2.39 -2.81
N PHE A 19 -17.62 -1.41 -3.69
CA PHE A 19 -18.90 -1.15 -4.37
C PHE A 19 -19.36 -2.32 -5.26
N ARG A 20 -18.43 -2.99 -5.95
CA ARG A 20 -18.75 -4.18 -6.76
C ARG A 20 -19.13 -5.38 -5.89
N LYS A 21 -18.37 -5.63 -4.82
CA LYS A 21 -18.64 -6.70 -3.86
C LYS A 21 -19.91 -6.47 -3.04
N LEU A 22 -20.36 -5.23 -2.85
CA LEU A 22 -21.59 -4.95 -2.11
C LEU A 22 -22.83 -5.50 -2.84
N GLY A 23 -22.86 -5.42 -4.18
CA GLY A 23 -23.91 -6.05 -5.00
C GLY A 23 -23.77 -7.57 -5.14
N ASP A 24 -22.55 -8.10 -5.04
CA ASP A 24 -22.30 -9.55 -5.00
C ASP A 24 -22.60 -10.14 -3.60
N TYR A 25 -22.46 -9.36 -2.53
CA TYR A 25 -22.72 -9.78 -1.15
C TYR A 25 -24.20 -10.01 -0.89
N GLU A 26 -25.08 -9.15 -1.40
CA GLU A 26 -26.54 -9.39 -1.30
C GLU A 26 -26.96 -10.69 -2.00
N ARG A 27 -26.30 -11.05 -3.12
CA ARG A 27 -26.54 -12.31 -3.83
C ARG A 27 -25.96 -13.52 -3.11
N GLU A 28 -24.75 -13.39 -2.58
CA GLU A 28 -24.11 -14.47 -1.82
C GLU A 28 -24.81 -14.69 -0.46
N GLN A 29 -25.32 -13.61 0.16
CA GLN A 29 -26.13 -13.70 1.38
C GLN A 29 -27.43 -14.45 1.10
N ALA A 30 -28.15 -14.13 0.02
CA ALA A 30 -29.35 -14.88 -0.38
C ALA A 30 -29.04 -16.36 -0.69
N ARG A 31 -27.88 -16.64 -1.30
CA ARG A 31 -27.43 -18.02 -1.55
C ARG A 31 -27.11 -18.77 -0.25
N LEU A 32 -26.43 -18.13 0.69
CA LEU A 32 -26.08 -18.70 1.99
C LEU A 32 -27.31 -18.93 2.87
N GLU A 33 -28.27 -18.00 2.85
CA GLU A 33 -29.57 -18.17 3.54
C GLU A 33 -30.33 -19.38 3.01
N ASN A 34 -30.39 -19.55 1.69
CA ASN A 34 -31.04 -20.71 1.06
C ASN A 34 -30.31 -22.03 1.37
N LEU A 35 -28.98 -22.01 1.48
CA LEU A 35 -28.19 -23.18 1.87
C LEU A 35 -28.36 -23.54 3.35
N MET A 36 -28.47 -22.54 4.23
CA MET A 36 -28.77 -22.77 5.65
C MET A 36 -30.18 -23.35 5.84
N GLU A 37 -31.17 -22.89 5.06
CA GLU A 37 -32.52 -23.44 5.07
C GLU A 37 -32.55 -24.91 4.61
N GLU A 38 -31.82 -25.26 3.55
CA GLU A 38 -31.65 -26.66 3.11
C GLU A 38 -31.00 -27.56 4.19
N VAL A 39 -30.03 -27.05 4.94
CA VAL A 39 -29.36 -27.82 6.02
C VAL A 39 -30.28 -27.98 7.23
N LEU A 40 -31.04 -26.94 7.61
CA LEU A 40 -32.01 -27.02 8.70
C LEU A 40 -33.17 -27.97 8.38
N ASP A 41 -33.58 -28.05 7.11
CA ASP A 41 -34.57 -29.01 6.63
C ASP A 41 -34.02 -30.45 6.60
N ALA A 42 -32.71 -30.61 6.35
CA ALA A 42 -32.03 -31.91 6.41
C ALA A 42 -31.86 -32.38 7.87
N GLU A 43 -31.49 -31.50 8.80
CA GLU A 43 -31.33 -31.80 10.24
C GLU A 43 -32.68 -32.15 10.90
N ASN A 44 -33.80 -31.57 10.46
CA ASN A 44 -35.13 -31.96 10.94
C ASN A 44 -35.58 -33.36 10.49
N ASN A 45 -34.87 -33.97 9.52
CA ASN A 45 -35.22 -35.27 8.94
C ASN A 45 -34.23 -36.39 9.34
N GLU A 46 -33.20 -36.08 10.13
CA GLU A 46 -32.29 -37.08 10.68
C GLU A 46 -32.74 -37.52 12.07
N GLN A 47 -33.21 -38.76 12.14
CA GLN A 47 -33.59 -39.45 13.37
C GLN A 47 -32.38 -39.64 14.29
N GLU A 48 -32.58 -39.34 15.57
CA GLU A 48 -31.63 -39.52 16.68
C GLU A 48 -30.92 -40.88 16.69
N ALA A 49 -29.59 -40.87 16.80
CA ALA A 49 -28.80 -41.94 17.43
C ALA A 49 -27.43 -41.38 17.91
N PRO A 50 -26.82 -41.96 18.97
CA PRO A 50 -26.05 -41.21 19.97
C PRO A 50 -24.52 -41.24 19.81
N ASP A 51 -23.89 -40.27 20.50
CA ASP A 51 -22.51 -40.14 20.99
C ASP A 51 -21.48 -41.23 20.63
N ASP A 52 -20.32 -40.80 20.10
CA ASP A 52 -19.01 -41.33 20.50
C ASP A 52 -17.89 -40.30 20.21
N GLU A 53 -17.05 -40.08 21.23
CA GLU A 53 -15.81 -39.31 21.19
C GLU A 53 -14.71 -40.05 20.40
N GLU A 54 -13.93 -39.38 19.53
CA GLU A 54 -12.45 -39.46 19.56
C GLU A 54 -11.72 -38.49 18.61
N SER A 55 -10.60 -38.00 19.13
CA SER A 55 -9.49 -37.22 18.57
C SER A 55 -8.98 -37.66 17.19
N GLU A 56 -8.48 -36.72 16.36
CA GLU A 56 -7.17 -36.90 15.69
C GLU A 56 -6.51 -35.58 15.21
N HIS A 57 -5.20 -35.50 15.47
CA HIS A 57 -4.26 -34.42 15.18
C HIS A 57 -3.90 -34.31 13.69
N GLU A 58 -3.96 -33.12 13.09
CA GLU A 58 -3.27 -32.83 11.83
C GLU A 58 -1.95 -32.07 12.06
N ILE A 59 -0.88 -32.63 11.50
CA ILE A 59 0.52 -32.20 11.60
C ILE A 59 0.84 -31.28 10.41
N ASP A 60 1.30 -30.05 10.67
CA ASP A 60 1.68 -29.09 9.63
C ASP A 60 3.13 -29.33 9.16
N LEU A 61 3.31 -29.60 7.87
CA LEU A 61 4.56 -29.95 7.21
C LEU A 61 5.38 -28.69 6.89
N VAL A 62 6.37 -28.37 7.74
CA VAL A 62 7.32 -27.28 7.49
C VAL A 62 8.45 -27.75 6.55
N GLU A 63 8.49 -27.23 5.32
CA GLU A 63 9.64 -27.39 4.42
C GLU A 63 10.88 -26.66 4.95
N THR A 64 11.89 -27.42 5.37
CA THR A 64 13.23 -26.91 5.69
C THR A 64 14.04 -26.73 4.40
N ARG A 65 14.48 -25.49 4.12
CA ARG A 65 15.42 -25.23 3.02
C ARG A 65 16.86 -25.33 3.52
N SER A 66 17.59 -26.29 2.94
CA SER A 66 18.99 -26.58 3.24
C SER A 66 19.95 -25.44 2.87
N SER A 67 20.87 -25.18 3.79
CA SER A 67 22.02 -24.28 3.70
C SER A 67 23.00 -24.70 2.60
N ASN A 68 23.59 -23.72 1.91
CA ASN A 68 24.92 -23.86 1.30
C ASN A 68 25.80 -22.71 1.80
N THR A 69 26.67 -23.02 2.77
CA THR A 69 27.78 -22.19 3.23
C THR A 69 28.93 -22.37 2.24
N ASP A 70 29.22 -21.36 1.42
CA ASP A 70 30.44 -21.35 0.61
C ASP A 70 31.66 -21.15 1.53
N THR A 71 32.58 -22.10 1.47
CA THR A 71 33.81 -22.11 2.26
C THR A 71 34.93 -21.67 1.32
N ASP A 72 35.52 -20.49 1.54
CA ASP A 72 36.65 -20.01 0.76
C ASP A 72 37.91 -20.83 1.11
N GLN A 73 38.40 -21.63 0.15
CA GLN A 73 39.69 -22.33 0.26
C GLN A 73 40.82 -21.39 -0.19
N GLU A 74 41.80 -21.18 0.70
CA GLU A 74 43.04 -20.47 0.37
C GLU A 74 43.96 -21.36 -0.48
N ILE A 75 44.28 -20.93 -1.71
CA ILE A 75 45.35 -21.51 -2.52
C ILE A 75 46.65 -20.77 -2.20
N SER A 76 47.58 -21.52 -1.61
CA SER A 76 49.00 -21.21 -1.50
C SER A 76 49.67 -21.60 -2.81
N ASP A 77 50.36 -20.66 -3.47
CA ASP A 77 51.26 -20.98 -4.58
C ASP A 77 52.59 -20.25 -4.39
N GLY A 78 53.63 -21.07 -4.25
CA GLY A 78 54.99 -20.68 -3.96
C GLY A 78 55.72 -20.03 -5.13
N ASP A 79 56.69 -19.19 -4.77
CA ASP A 79 57.61 -18.51 -5.66
C ASP A 79 58.33 -19.48 -6.62
N THR A 80 58.40 -19.10 -7.89
CA THR A 80 59.52 -19.52 -8.73
C THR A 80 59.92 -18.34 -9.61
N GLU A 81 61.02 -17.72 -9.22
CA GLU A 81 61.70 -16.66 -9.97
C GLU A 81 62.17 -17.19 -11.33
N ASN A 82 62.01 -16.36 -12.36
CA ASN A 82 63.00 -16.23 -13.44
C ASN A 82 62.78 -14.87 -14.13
N GLU A 83 63.71 -13.96 -13.88
CA GLU A 83 63.81 -12.68 -14.58
C GLU A 83 64.06 -12.91 -16.08
N THR A 84 63.37 -12.16 -16.93
CA THR A 84 64.00 -11.32 -17.97
C THR A 84 62.95 -10.52 -18.75
N ASP A 85 63.29 -9.25 -18.93
CA ASP A 85 63.02 -8.41 -20.11
C ASP A 85 62.14 -7.16 -19.92
N ILE A 86 62.73 -6.05 -20.34
CA ILE A 86 62.35 -4.67 -20.11
C ILE A 86 61.35 -4.27 -21.20
N GLY A 87 60.08 -4.30 -20.85
CA GLY A 87 59.01 -3.71 -21.64
C GLY A 87 57.74 -3.81 -20.82
N SER A 88 57.07 -2.70 -20.54
CA SER A 88 55.90 -2.61 -19.65
C SER A 88 54.84 -3.66 -20.00
N ASN A 89 54.90 -4.81 -19.34
CA ASN A 89 54.05 -5.96 -19.58
C ASN A 89 52.73 -5.68 -18.85
N GLU A 90 51.81 -4.95 -19.47
CA GLU A 90 50.44 -4.86 -18.96
C GLU A 90 49.88 -6.29 -18.97
N LEU A 91 49.85 -6.94 -17.81
CA LEU A 91 49.27 -8.28 -17.65
C LEU A 91 47.77 -8.21 -17.94
N PHE A 92 47.30 -8.96 -18.95
CA PHE A 92 45.88 -9.10 -19.29
C PHE A 92 45.45 -10.58 -19.41
N TYR A 93 44.17 -10.85 -19.13
CA TYR A 93 43.47 -12.07 -19.53
C TYR A 93 42.80 -11.83 -20.89
N THR A 94 42.84 -12.82 -21.78
CA THR A 94 42.11 -12.79 -23.06
C THR A 94 40.83 -13.59 -22.94
N GLY A 95 39.72 -13.02 -23.40
CA GLY A 95 38.44 -13.72 -23.53
C GLY A 95 38.49 -14.85 -24.55
N LYS A 96 37.50 -15.75 -24.51
CA LYS A 96 37.38 -16.88 -25.46
C LYS A 96 37.26 -16.44 -26.93
N ASP A 97 36.81 -15.21 -27.14
CA ASP A 97 36.72 -14.53 -28.42
C ASP A 97 38.09 -14.06 -28.96
N LEU A 98 39.18 -14.21 -28.18
CA LEU A 98 40.55 -13.76 -28.47
C LEU A 98 40.71 -12.25 -28.75
N VAL A 99 39.60 -11.49 -28.71
CA VAL A 99 39.54 -10.04 -28.97
C VAL A 99 39.45 -9.25 -27.67
N SER A 100 38.64 -9.71 -26.71
CA SER A 100 38.43 -9.00 -25.45
C SER A 100 39.61 -9.19 -24.50
N LYS A 101 40.19 -8.09 -24.01
CA LYS A 101 41.31 -8.09 -23.05
C LYS A 101 40.87 -7.50 -21.71
N TRP A 102 41.13 -8.23 -20.63
CA TRP A 102 40.82 -7.84 -19.25
C TRP A 102 42.12 -7.61 -18.49
N LYS A 103 42.37 -6.40 -17.99
CA LYS A 103 43.59 -6.11 -17.25
C LYS A 103 43.59 -6.88 -15.92
N LYS A 104 44.72 -7.51 -15.57
CA LYS A 104 44.85 -8.26 -14.31
C LYS A 104 44.95 -7.35 -13.08
N HIS A 105 45.49 -6.15 -13.26
CA HIS A 105 45.66 -5.17 -12.19
C HIS A 105 44.60 -4.07 -12.25
N VAL A 106 44.21 -3.59 -11.07
CA VAL A 106 43.36 -2.42 -10.93
C VAL A 106 44.05 -1.23 -11.61
N PRO A 107 43.36 -0.48 -12.49
CA PRO A 107 43.97 0.69 -13.12
C PRO A 107 44.38 1.72 -12.07
N ASN A 108 45.54 2.38 -12.29
CA ASN A 108 46.07 3.40 -11.38
C ASN A 108 44.98 4.42 -11.00
N GLY A 109 44.72 4.58 -9.70
CA GLY A 109 43.63 5.39 -9.14
C GLY A 109 43.74 6.90 -9.44
N ASN A 110 44.89 7.38 -9.91
CA ASN A 110 45.14 8.78 -10.24
C ASN A 110 44.71 9.16 -11.67
N ARG A 111 43.59 8.60 -12.16
CA ARG A 111 43.00 9.02 -13.44
C ARG A 111 41.78 9.89 -13.17
N ARG A 112 41.83 11.14 -13.64
CA ARG A 112 40.66 12.02 -13.67
C ARG A 112 39.54 11.33 -14.45
N VAL A 113 38.38 11.16 -13.82
CA VAL A 113 37.19 10.61 -14.48
C VAL A 113 36.85 11.49 -15.68
N LEU A 114 36.73 10.87 -16.85
CA LEU A 114 36.41 11.57 -18.09
C LEU A 114 35.04 12.23 -17.97
N GLN A 115 34.88 13.42 -18.56
CA GLN A 115 33.65 14.21 -18.44
C GLN A 115 32.38 13.44 -18.82
N ARG A 116 32.48 12.53 -19.81
CA ARG A 116 31.38 11.64 -20.24
C ARG A 116 30.99 10.57 -19.21
N ASN A 117 31.88 10.23 -18.29
CA ASN A 117 31.65 9.26 -17.21
C ASN A 117 31.21 9.94 -15.91
N ILE A 118 31.20 11.28 -15.86
CA ILE A 118 30.66 12.03 -14.73
C ILE A 118 29.13 12.05 -14.89
N LEU A 119 28.44 11.30 -14.04
CA LEU A 119 26.99 11.34 -13.95
C LEU A 119 26.56 12.72 -13.42
N ARG A 120 26.18 13.62 -14.34
CA ARG A 120 25.68 14.97 -14.01
C ARG A 120 24.21 15.00 -13.65
N GLN A 121 23.49 13.92 -13.96
CA GLN A 121 22.09 13.79 -13.60
C GLN A 121 22.00 13.62 -12.08
N ARG A 122 21.18 14.46 -11.43
CA ARG A 122 20.87 14.32 -10.01
C ARG A 122 20.42 12.88 -9.77
N LEU A 123 21.22 12.10 -9.03
CA LEU A 123 20.84 10.74 -8.63
C LEU A 123 19.46 10.82 -8.00
N SER A 124 18.58 9.89 -8.37
CA SER A 124 17.20 9.81 -7.89
C SER A 124 17.18 9.90 -6.37
N GLY A 125 16.84 11.10 -5.88
CA GLY A 125 16.88 11.44 -4.46
C GLY A 125 15.74 12.39 -4.15
N VAL A 126 15.38 12.44 -2.88
CA VAL A 126 14.32 13.30 -2.35
C VAL A 126 14.60 14.76 -2.73
N SER A 127 13.55 15.51 -3.12
CA SER A 127 13.69 16.92 -3.47
C SER A 127 14.32 17.68 -2.30
N ALA A 128 15.08 18.74 -2.58
CA ALA A 128 15.76 19.51 -1.53
C ALA A 128 14.75 20.09 -0.53
N VAL A 129 13.53 20.40 -0.99
CA VAL A 129 12.40 20.88 -0.19
C VAL A 129 11.95 19.82 0.83
N THR A 130 11.77 18.58 0.36
CA THR A 130 11.34 17.46 1.19
C THR A 130 12.45 16.87 2.07
N ASN A 131 13.72 17.20 1.80
CA ASN A 131 14.86 16.72 2.59
C ASN A 131 14.94 17.35 3.99
N ASN A 132 14.29 18.51 4.18
CA ASN A 132 14.25 19.19 5.47
C ASN A 132 13.09 18.71 6.35
N LEU A 133 12.12 17.96 5.81
CA LEU A 133 10.97 17.44 6.54
C LEU A 133 11.42 16.19 7.30
N LYS A 134 11.52 16.29 8.63
CA LYS A 134 11.96 15.18 9.49
C LYS A 134 10.81 14.49 10.19
N SER A 135 9.68 15.20 10.36
CA SER A 135 8.52 14.66 11.06
C SER A 135 7.56 13.95 10.10
N PRO A 136 7.05 12.75 10.45
CA PRO A 136 6.07 12.04 9.62
C PRO A 136 4.81 12.86 9.31
N ILE A 137 4.35 13.67 10.27
CA ILE A 137 3.16 14.51 10.09
C ILE A 137 3.41 15.63 9.07
N GLU A 138 4.61 16.19 9.04
CA GLU A 138 5.00 17.23 8.07
C GLU A 138 5.12 16.65 6.66
N LEU A 139 5.56 15.40 6.54
CA LEU A 139 5.59 14.70 5.26
C LEU A 139 4.16 14.46 4.76
N ILE A 140 3.27 14.01 5.63
CA ILE A 140 1.86 13.77 5.27
C ILE A 140 1.17 15.08 4.89
N SER A 141 1.40 16.18 5.63
CA SER A 141 0.82 17.48 5.31
C SER A 141 1.37 18.07 4.01
N TYR A 142 2.59 17.72 3.60
CA TYR A 142 3.14 18.08 2.30
C TYR A 142 2.43 17.37 1.14
N PHE A 143 2.00 16.12 1.33
CA PHE A 143 1.21 15.39 0.33
C PHE A 143 -0.28 15.76 0.37
N LEU A 144 -0.83 15.95 1.57
CA LEU A 144 -2.20 16.35 1.83
C LEU A 144 -2.19 17.80 2.33
N ASN A 145 -2.04 18.71 1.38
CA ASN A 145 -1.96 20.13 1.65
C ASN A 145 -3.21 20.64 2.38
N GLU A 146 -3.06 21.67 3.20
CA GLU A 146 -4.19 22.30 3.88
C GLU A 146 -5.27 22.78 2.90
N HIS A 147 -4.86 23.24 1.71
CA HIS A 147 -5.77 23.61 0.64
C HIS A 147 -6.68 22.44 0.21
N MET A 148 -6.11 21.24 0.01
CA MET A 148 -6.87 20.04 -0.36
C MET A 148 -7.89 19.67 0.72
N ILE A 149 -7.51 19.77 2.00
CA ILE A 149 -8.41 19.54 3.13
C ILE A 149 -9.54 20.59 3.11
N SER A 150 -9.22 21.86 2.84
CA SER A 150 -10.23 22.92 2.77
C SER A 150 -11.23 22.72 1.63
N LEU A 151 -10.79 22.23 0.47
CA LEU A 151 -11.66 21.88 -0.65
C LEU A 151 -12.62 20.74 -0.27
N ILE A 152 -12.11 19.68 0.37
CA ILE A 152 -12.96 18.59 0.86
C ILE A 152 -14.01 19.14 1.81
N VAL A 153 -13.63 19.95 2.80
CA VAL A 153 -14.57 20.55 3.77
C VAL A 153 -15.64 21.37 3.05
N GLN A 154 -15.25 22.23 2.12
CA GLN A 154 -16.17 23.09 1.38
C GLN A 154 -17.20 22.27 0.57
N TYR A 155 -16.77 21.24 -0.15
CA TYR A 155 -17.68 20.47 -1.00
C TYR A 155 -18.53 19.46 -0.23
N THR A 156 -18.03 18.95 0.89
CA THR A 156 -18.79 18.05 1.77
C THR A 156 -19.92 18.78 2.50
N SER A 157 -19.68 20.00 3.00
CA SER A 157 -20.72 20.79 3.69
C SER A 157 -21.91 21.17 2.81
N ILE A 158 -21.71 21.27 1.50
CA ILE A 158 -22.76 21.65 0.53
C ILE A 158 -23.73 20.48 0.26
N SER A 159 -23.37 19.24 0.59
CA SER A 159 -24.27 18.09 0.44
C SER A 159 -25.29 17.99 1.59
N THR A 160 -26.32 18.82 1.49
CA THR A 160 -27.42 18.90 2.45
C THR A 160 -28.32 17.66 2.36
N PHE A 161 -28.34 16.84 3.42
CA PHE A 161 -29.39 15.85 3.65
C PHE A 161 -30.55 16.49 4.43
N SER A 162 -31.77 16.01 4.20
CA SER A 162 -33.03 16.65 4.62
C SER A 162 -33.29 16.76 6.14
N ARG A 163 -32.38 16.30 7.01
CA ARG A 163 -32.52 16.36 8.47
C ARG A 163 -31.35 17.11 9.10
N ASP A 164 -31.61 18.30 9.62
CA ASP A 164 -30.60 19.20 10.21
C ASP A 164 -29.82 18.59 11.37
N ARG A 165 -30.43 17.69 12.15
CA ARG A 165 -29.78 17.06 13.31
C ARG A 165 -28.63 16.12 12.92
N ASP A 166 -28.69 15.51 11.75
CA ASP A 166 -27.69 14.54 11.28
C ASP A 166 -26.67 15.19 10.32
N CYS A 167 -26.92 16.44 9.90
CA CYS A 167 -26.13 17.17 8.91
C CYS A 167 -25.37 18.36 9.53
N MET A 168 -24.64 18.11 10.62
CA MET A 168 -23.73 19.13 11.15
C MET A 168 -22.60 19.41 10.15
N PRO A 169 -22.28 20.69 9.88
CA PRO A 169 -21.22 21.05 8.95
C PRO A 169 -19.89 20.46 9.42
N THR A 170 -19.12 19.98 8.46
CA THR A 170 -17.85 19.31 8.72
C THR A 170 -16.73 20.32 8.93
N ASN A 171 -15.80 20.02 9.83
CA ASN A 171 -14.65 20.87 10.12
C ASN A 171 -13.34 20.28 9.57
N LYS A 172 -12.30 21.12 9.40
CA LYS A 172 -10.95 20.67 8.99
C LYS A 172 -10.40 19.56 9.90
N THR A 173 -10.51 19.74 11.21
CA THR A 173 -10.07 18.76 12.22
C THR A 173 -10.80 17.43 12.08
N GLU A 174 -12.08 17.47 11.71
CA GLU A 174 -12.90 16.27 11.56
C GLU A 174 -12.51 15.48 10.30
N ILE A 175 -12.23 16.16 9.18
CA ILE A 175 -11.68 15.51 7.98
C ILE A 175 -10.28 14.95 8.24
N GLN A 176 -9.42 15.67 8.96
CA GLN A 176 -8.10 15.18 9.34
C GLN A 176 -8.21 13.93 10.24
N ALA A 177 -9.13 13.93 11.20
CA ALA A 177 -9.40 12.78 12.05
C ALA A 177 -9.92 11.59 11.22
N LEU A 178 -10.82 11.82 10.26
CA LEU A 178 -11.31 10.78 9.35
C LEU A 178 -10.17 10.15 8.54
N ILE A 179 -9.31 10.97 7.93
CA ILE A 179 -8.14 10.50 7.15
C ILE A 179 -7.22 9.68 8.05
N GLY A 180 -6.98 10.15 9.28
CA GLY A 180 -6.22 9.41 10.29
C GLY A 180 -6.82 8.04 10.58
N LEU A 181 -8.14 7.95 10.81
CA LEU A 181 -8.82 6.67 11.06
C LEU A 181 -8.74 5.72 9.86
N VAL A 182 -8.88 6.22 8.64
CA VAL A 182 -8.72 5.41 7.43
C VAL A 182 -7.29 4.87 7.33
N TYR A 183 -6.29 5.71 7.63
CA TYR A 183 -4.89 5.28 7.67
C TYR A 183 -4.65 4.21 8.75
N TYR A 184 -5.20 4.39 9.95
CA TYR A 184 -5.15 3.38 11.01
C TYR A 184 -5.82 2.07 10.61
N GLY A 185 -6.94 2.13 9.88
CA GLY A 185 -7.62 0.93 9.37
C GLY A 185 -6.73 0.06 8.50
N ASP A 186 -5.89 0.68 7.67
CA ASP A 186 -4.89 -0.04 6.89
C ASP A 186 -3.76 -0.61 7.77
N VAL A 187 -3.30 0.13 8.79
CA VAL A 187 -2.28 -0.36 9.74
C VAL A 187 -2.74 -1.62 10.48
N PHE A 188 -3.99 -1.65 10.93
CA PHE A 188 -4.59 -2.80 11.59
C PHE A 188 -5.05 -3.90 10.61
N LYS A 189 -4.81 -3.74 9.30
CA LYS A 189 -5.31 -4.62 8.23
C LYS A 189 -6.83 -4.83 8.26
N SER A 190 -7.57 -3.91 8.88
CA SER A 190 -9.02 -3.99 9.08
C SER A 190 -9.82 -3.39 7.91
N SER A 191 -9.17 -3.01 6.81
CA SER A 191 -9.82 -2.41 5.64
C SER A 191 -10.94 -3.24 4.98
N HIS A 192 -11.01 -4.54 5.28
CA HIS A 192 -12.05 -5.45 4.77
C HIS A 192 -13.08 -5.83 5.84
N LEU A 193 -12.91 -5.37 7.08
CA LEU A 193 -13.84 -5.62 8.17
C LEU A 193 -15.01 -4.64 8.10
N ASN A 194 -16.15 -5.06 8.63
CA ASN A 194 -17.28 -4.15 8.81
C ASN A 194 -16.87 -3.05 9.80
N ALA A 195 -17.25 -1.80 9.50
CA ALA A 195 -17.06 -0.70 10.43
C ALA A 195 -17.73 -0.97 11.78
N GLU A 196 -18.83 -1.73 11.82
CA GLU A 196 -19.44 -2.14 13.08
C GLU A 196 -18.49 -2.96 13.95
N ASP A 197 -17.78 -3.93 13.36
CA ASP A 197 -16.82 -4.76 14.08
C ASP A 197 -15.64 -3.95 14.62
N ILE A 198 -15.13 -3.01 13.81
CA ILE A 198 -14.04 -2.12 14.20
C ILE A 198 -14.42 -1.24 15.39
N PHE A 199 -15.70 -0.81 15.46
CA PHE A 199 -16.20 0.10 16.49
C PHE A 199 -16.86 -0.62 17.68
N LYS A 200 -16.77 -1.95 17.78
CA LYS A 200 -17.32 -2.72 18.91
C LYS A 200 -16.72 -2.28 20.26
N THR A 201 -17.53 -2.37 21.31
CA THR A 201 -17.15 -2.02 22.69
C THR A 201 -16.92 -3.23 23.59
N ASP A 202 -17.08 -4.44 23.05
CA ASP A 202 -16.94 -5.73 23.74
C ASP A 202 -15.48 -6.14 24.01
N GLY A 203 -14.52 -5.26 23.69
CA GLY A 203 -13.08 -5.53 23.78
C GLY A 203 -12.47 -6.07 22.49
N SER A 204 -13.28 -6.47 21.50
CA SER A 204 -12.80 -6.95 20.20
C SER A 204 -12.58 -5.81 19.20
N GLY A 205 -13.18 -4.65 19.43
CA GLY A 205 -13.05 -3.46 18.59
C GLY A 205 -11.75 -2.69 18.83
N ILE A 206 -11.43 -1.78 17.90
CA ILE A 206 -10.24 -0.94 17.97
C ILE A 206 -10.59 0.38 18.64
N GLU A 207 -10.06 0.60 19.84
CA GLU A 207 -10.46 1.72 20.70
C GLU A 207 -10.26 3.10 20.06
N ILE A 208 -9.20 3.27 19.26
CA ILE A 208 -8.90 4.56 18.64
C ILE A 208 -10.05 5.07 17.75
N PHE A 209 -10.81 4.17 17.11
CA PHE A 209 -11.92 4.53 16.25
C PHE A 209 -13.06 5.16 17.05
N ARG A 210 -13.51 4.49 18.12
CA ARG A 210 -14.59 4.98 18.99
C ARG A 210 -14.19 6.22 19.80
N LEU A 211 -12.92 6.34 20.16
CA LEU A 211 -12.40 7.50 20.90
C LEU A 211 -12.30 8.75 20.02
N THR A 212 -12.12 8.57 18.71
CA THR A 212 -11.96 9.69 17.78
C THR A 212 -13.30 10.24 17.29
N MET A 213 -14.24 9.38 16.90
CA MET A 213 -15.59 9.78 16.49
C MET A 213 -16.59 8.63 16.62
N SER A 214 -17.90 8.92 16.55
CA SER A 214 -18.92 7.87 16.57
C SER A 214 -18.99 7.10 15.24
N LEU A 215 -19.38 5.82 15.29
CA LEU A 215 -19.59 5.01 14.08
C LEU A 215 -20.57 5.67 13.09
N LYS A 216 -21.65 6.26 13.60
CA LYS A 216 -22.64 6.97 12.78
C LYS A 216 -21.99 8.14 12.03
N ARG A 217 -21.16 8.94 12.72
CA ARG A 217 -20.48 10.08 12.10
C ARG A 217 -19.42 9.63 11.11
N PHE A 218 -18.65 8.59 11.43
CA PHE A 218 -17.67 7.99 10.52
C PHE A 218 -18.31 7.53 9.21
N ARG A 219 -19.42 6.76 9.27
CA ARG A 219 -20.16 6.31 8.09
C ARG A 219 -20.76 7.47 7.32
N PHE A 220 -21.33 8.46 8.03
CA PHE A 220 -21.87 9.66 7.41
C PHE A 220 -20.80 10.38 6.59
N LEU A 221 -19.65 10.71 7.19
CA LEU A 221 -18.57 11.43 6.53
C LEU A 221 -17.98 10.66 5.35
N LEU A 222 -17.80 9.33 5.47
CA LEU A 222 -17.35 8.51 4.35
C LEU A 222 -18.34 8.53 3.16
N SER A 223 -19.64 8.49 3.44
CA SER A 223 -20.67 8.51 2.40
C SER A 223 -20.85 9.89 1.74
N SER A 224 -20.58 10.95 2.50
CA SER A 224 -20.76 12.34 2.08
C SER A 224 -19.48 12.99 1.54
N LEU A 225 -18.34 12.29 1.53
CA LEU A 225 -17.06 12.83 1.04
C LEU A 225 -17.17 13.27 -0.44
N ARG A 226 -16.83 14.53 -0.73
CA ARG A 226 -16.85 15.12 -2.08
C ARG A 226 -15.56 15.90 -2.31
N PHE A 227 -15.12 15.90 -3.57
CA PHE A 227 -13.88 16.55 -4.02
C PHE A 227 -14.13 17.64 -5.07
N ASP A 228 -15.40 17.89 -5.41
CA ASP A 228 -15.79 18.72 -6.54
C ASP A 228 -17.15 19.39 -6.31
N ASP A 229 -17.36 20.52 -6.99
CA ASP A 229 -18.63 21.25 -6.98
C ASP A 229 -19.67 20.58 -7.89
N LYS A 230 -20.76 20.12 -7.28
CA LYS A 230 -21.88 19.48 -7.98
C LYS A 230 -22.52 20.40 -9.03
N THR A 231 -22.54 21.72 -8.82
CA THR A 231 -23.26 22.66 -9.69
C THR A 231 -22.63 22.75 -11.08
N THR A 232 -21.30 22.84 -11.15
CA THR A 232 -20.53 22.99 -12.40
C THR A 232 -20.09 21.66 -13.01
N ARG A 233 -20.24 20.56 -12.26
CA ARG A 233 -19.79 19.21 -12.66
C ARG A 233 -20.41 18.71 -13.96
N ASN A 234 -21.69 18.96 -14.20
CA ASN A 234 -22.39 18.44 -15.39
C ASN A 234 -21.81 19.01 -16.68
N GLU A 235 -21.44 20.29 -16.68
CA GLU A 235 -20.83 20.97 -17.82
C GLU A 235 -19.39 20.49 -18.02
N ARG A 236 -18.58 20.43 -16.95
CA ARG A 236 -17.19 19.95 -17.02
C ARG A 236 -17.09 18.48 -17.43
N LYS A 237 -18.05 17.64 -17.03
CA LYS A 237 -18.06 16.20 -17.36
C LYS A 237 -18.17 15.92 -18.86
N VAL A 238 -18.74 16.84 -19.63
CA VAL A 238 -18.80 16.74 -21.10
C VAL A 238 -17.39 16.81 -21.71
N ILE A 239 -16.51 17.60 -21.10
CA ILE A 239 -15.15 17.87 -21.58
C ILE A 239 -14.15 16.88 -20.94
N ASP A 240 -14.23 16.70 -19.62
CA ASP A 240 -13.35 15.81 -18.85
C ASP A 240 -14.16 14.81 -18.02
N LYS A 241 -13.98 13.51 -18.32
CA LYS A 241 -14.61 12.42 -17.55
C LYS A 241 -14.14 12.37 -16.10
N LEU A 242 -12.94 12.89 -15.80
CA LEU A 242 -12.36 12.95 -14.46
C LEU A 242 -12.64 14.28 -13.73
N ALA A 243 -13.53 15.13 -14.26
CA ALA A 243 -13.95 16.37 -13.60
C ALA A 243 -14.25 16.23 -12.08
N PRO A 244 -14.88 15.15 -11.58
CA PRO A 244 -15.20 15.02 -10.16
C PRO A 244 -14.01 14.90 -9.19
N ILE A 245 -12.78 14.75 -9.68
CA ILE A 245 -11.56 14.63 -8.86
C ILE A 245 -10.37 15.43 -9.42
N ARG A 246 -10.55 16.10 -10.55
CA ARG A 246 -9.47 16.77 -11.28
C ARG A 246 -8.73 17.78 -10.40
N ASP A 247 -9.48 18.72 -9.84
CA ASP A 247 -8.96 19.82 -9.02
C ASP A 247 -8.25 19.32 -7.74
N PHE A 248 -8.60 18.12 -7.28
CA PHE A 248 -7.94 17.49 -6.13
C PHE A 248 -6.62 16.79 -6.51
N PHE A 249 -6.43 16.43 -7.78
CA PHE A 249 -5.29 15.65 -8.24
C PHE A 249 -4.17 16.50 -8.87
N GLU A 250 -4.48 17.71 -9.31
CA GLU A 250 -3.50 18.67 -9.86
C GLU A 250 -2.70 19.40 -8.77
#